data_AF-A0A0A9YC00-F1
#
_entry.id   AF-A0A0A9YC00-F1
#
_cell.length_a   1.000
_cell.length_b   1.000
_cell.length_c   1.000
_cell.angle_alpha   90.00
_cell.angle_beta   90.00
_cell.angle_gamma   90.00
#
_symmetry.space_group_name_H-M   'P 1'
#
loop_
_entity.id
_entity.type
_entity.pdbx_description
1 polymer ?
#
loop_
_entity_poly.entity_id
_entity_poly.type
_entity_poly.pdbx_seq_one_letter_code
_entity_poly.pdbx_strand_id
1 'polypeptide(L)'
;QASVVHHTSHLGVQWTFNPPSSPHFGGGWEISVRNVKDLFYKAFGNRPYTLPELCTIFTKVEGILNSRPIMPLSSSPDDLETLTPGHFLIGQPITALPEPDLSDVPSNRLNRWQQIRERIQYFWSRWKAEYLSNLQVRQKWVKKSSNLRIGDVVLLLDFNLPPTRWPLGRIIATHPGDDNIVRVVTVKTSHGTYKRPSVKMIPLTLEDIHAE
;
A
#
# COMPACT_ATOMS: atom_id res chain seq x y z
N GLN A 1 -7.92 -23.13 -21.79
CA GLN A 1 -9.03 -23.13 -20.80
C GLN A 1 -9.40 -24.55 -20.39
N ALA A 2 -9.81 -25.44 -21.30
CA ALA A 2 -10.19 -26.82 -20.97
C ALA A 2 -9.14 -27.64 -20.21
N SER A 3 -7.85 -27.49 -20.55
CA SER A 3 -6.75 -28.18 -19.86
C SER A 3 -6.62 -27.80 -18.37
N VAL A 4 -6.80 -26.52 -18.04
CA VAL A 4 -6.70 -26.03 -16.65
C VAL A 4 -7.91 -26.47 -15.83
N VAL A 5 -9.12 -26.36 -16.40
CA VAL A 5 -10.36 -26.81 -15.74
C VAL A 5 -10.30 -28.31 -15.43
N HIS A 6 -9.80 -29.11 -16.37
CA HIS A 6 -9.60 -30.54 -16.16
C HIS A 6 -8.56 -30.81 -15.06
N HIS A 7 -7.42 -30.12 -15.10
CA HIS A 7 -6.34 -30.32 -14.14
C HIS A 7 -6.74 -29.97 -12.70
N THR A 8 -7.59 -28.96 -12.48
CA THR A 8 -8.03 -28.56 -11.14
C THR A 8 -9.38 -29.13 -10.72
N SER A 9 -10.00 -30.01 -11.52
CA SER A 9 -11.33 -30.56 -11.24
C SER A 9 -11.41 -31.30 -9.90
N HIS A 10 -10.35 -32.02 -9.53
CA HIS A 10 -10.22 -32.73 -8.27
C HIS A 10 -10.06 -31.82 -7.04
N LEU A 11 -9.78 -30.52 -7.24
CA LEU A 11 -9.59 -29.53 -6.18
C LEU A 11 -10.89 -28.79 -5.84
N GLY A 12 -12.01 -29.09 -6.52
CA GLY A 12 -13.28 -28.39 -6.31
C GLY A 12 -13.27 -26.92 -6.77
N VAL A 13 -12.30 -26.52 -7.60
CA VAL A 13 -12.16 -25.14 -8.10
C VAL A 13 -13.23 -24.85 -9.16
N GLN A 14 -14.07 -23.85 -8.90
CA GLN A 14 -15.00 -23.32 -9.90
C GLN A 14 -14.33 -22.19 -10.69
N TRP A 15 -14.22 -22.36 -12.00
CA TRP A 15 -13.62 -21.36 -12.88
C TRP A 15 -14.68 -20.43 -13.47
N THR A 16 -14.52 -19.13 -13.25
CA THR A 16 -15.30 -18.08 -13.89
C THR A 16 -14.41 -17.31 -14.86
N PHE A 17 -14.85 -17.16 -16.12
CA PHE A 17 -14.10 -16.43 -17.15
C PHE A 17 -14.83 -15.15 -17.52
N ASN A 18 -14.07 -14.09 -17.76
CA ASN A 18 -14.64 -12.86 -18.31
C ASN A 18 -15.27 -13.14 -19.68
N PRO A 19 -16.39 -12.49 -20.02
CA PRO A 19 -16.97 -12.60 -21.35
C PRO A 19 -15.94 -12.24 -22.43
N PRO A 20 -16.00 -12.86 -23.63
CA PRO A 20 -15.15 -12.49 -24.74
C PRO A 20 -15.19 -10.98 -25.00
N SER A 21 -14.06 -10.41 -25.39
CA SER A 21 -13.94 -8.97 -25.73
C SER A 21 -14.34 -8.00 -24.61
N SER A 22 -14.31 -8.44 -23.35
CA SER A 22 -14.70 -7.62 -22.19
C SER A 22 -13.53 -7.38 -21.21
N PRO A 23 -12.41 -6.76 -21.65
CA PRO A 23 -11.23 -6.53 -20.81
C PRO A 23 -11.54 -5.62 -19.60
N HIS A 24 -12.59 -4.81 -19.68
CA HIS A 24 -13.05 -3.94 -18.59
C HIS A 24 -13.44 -4.72 -17.32
N PHE A 25 -13.87 -5.98 -17.44
CA PHE A 25 -14.20 -6.83 -16.29
C PHE A 25 -12.97 -7.20 -15.45
N GLY A 26 -11.75 -7.01 -15.99
CA GLY A 26 -10.49 -7.19 -15.27
C GLY A 26 -9.73 -5.91 -14.96
N GLY A 27 -10.31 -4.73 -15.22
CA GLY A 27 -9.59 -3.47 -15.23
C GLY A 27 -8.80 -3.16 -13.96
N GLY A 28 -9.39 -3.38 -12.78
CA GLY A 28 -8.74 -3.07 -11.48
C GLY A 28 -7.47 -3.88 -11.24
N TRP A 29 -7.52 -5.20 -11.43
CA TRP A 29 -6.32 -6.04 -11.25
C TRP A 29 -5.32 -5.86 -12.39
N GLU A 30 -5.75 -5.57 -13.63
CA GLU A 30 -4.86 -5.30 -14.75
C GLU A 30 -4.05 -4.00 -14.56
N ILE A 31 -4.71 -2.94 -14.08
CA ILE A 31 -4.04 -1.67 -13.74
C ILE A 31 -3.05 -1.87 -12.60
N SER A 32 -3.44 -2.61 -11.57
CA SER A 32 -2.55 -2.95 -10.45
C SER A 32 -1.32 -3.73 -10.93
N VAL A 33 -1.50 -4.73 -11.78
CA VAL A 33 -0.39 -5.50 -12.36
C VAL A 33 0.53 -4.61 -13.21
N ARG A 34 -0.02 -3.67 -13.99
CA ARG A 34 0.75 -2.73 -14.79
C ARG A 34 1.63 -1.84 -13.91
N ASN A 35 1.05 -1.21 -12.89
CA ASN A 35 1.77 -0.32 -11.98
C ASN A 35 2.92 -1.06 -11.27
N VAL A 36 2.65 -2.29 -10.78
CA VAL A 36 3.67 -3.11 -10.14
C VAL A 36 4.82 -3.44 -11.11
N LYS A 37 4.52 -3.82 -12.35
CA LYS A 37 5.54 -4.10 -13.37
C LYS A 37 6.38 -2.86 -13.67
N ASP A 38 5.74 -1.72 -13.89
CA ASP A 38 6.43 -0.46 -14.21
C ASP A 38 7.38 -0.05 -13.09
N LEU A 39 6.93 -0.14 -11.83
CA LEU A 39 7.78 0.09 -10.66
C LEU A 39 8.91 -0.92 -10.53
N PHE A 40 8.64 -2.19 -10.82
CA PHE A 40 9.65 -3.24 -10.79
C PHE A 40 10.76 -2.97 -11.80
N TYR A 41 10.42 -2.64 -13.05
CA TYR A 41 11.40 -2.31 -14.08
C TYR A 41 12.22 -1.06 -13.73
N LYS A 42 11.57 -0.03 -13.15
CA LYS A 42 12.27 1.18 -12.67
C LYS A 42 13.24 0.88 -11.52
N ALA A 43 12.87 0.01 -10.60
CA ALA A 43 13.69 -0.32 -9.43
C ALA A 43 14.83 -1.30 -9.74
N PHE A 44 14.54 -2.36 -10.49
CA PHE A 44 15.43 -3.50 -10.64
C PHE A 44 16.02 -3.65 -12.04
N GLY A 45 15.52 -2.98 -13.08
CA GLY A 45 15.94 -3.20 -14.47
C GLY A 45 17.46 -3.00 -14.74
N ASN A 46 17.88 -3.25 -15.97
CA ASN A 46 19.25 -3.10 -16.51
C ASN A 46 20.43 -3.74 -15.71
N ARG A 47 20.19 -4.35 -14.54
CA ARG A 47 21.20 -5.01 -13.74
C ARG A 47 21.09 -6.53 -13.88
N PRO A 48 22.22 -7.24 -14.00
CA PRO A 48 22.20 -8.69 -13.92
C PRO A 48 21.93 -9.13 -12.48
N TYR A 49 21.01 -10.07 -12.31
CA TYR A 49 20.76 -10.76 -11.04
C TYR A 49 20.89 -12.25 -11.26
N THR A 50 21.42 -12.94 -10.26
CA THR A 50 21.38 -14.39 -10.17
C THR A 50 19.96 -14.85 -9.81
N LEU A 51 19.66 -16.13 -10.06
CA LEU A 51 18.37 -16.71 -9.71
C LEU A 51 18.01 -16.53 -8.21
N PRO A 52 18.91 -16.82 -7.24
CA PRO A 52 18.60 -16.59 -5.83
C PRO A 52 18.31 -15.12 -5.47
N GLU A 53 18.97 -14.18 -6.15
CA GLU A 53 18.73 -12.76 -5.96
C GLU A 53 17.36 -12.35 -6.49
N LEU A 54 16.98 -12.84 -7.67
CA LEU A 54 15.63 -12.61 -8.22
C LEU A 54 14.56 -13.20 -7.33
N CYS A 55 14.72 -14.45 -6.86
CA CYS A 55 13.78 -15.06 -5.92
C CYS A 55 13.61 -14.19 -4.66
N THR A 56 14.72 -13.72 -4.09
CA THR A 56 14.69 -12.85 -2.92
C THR A 56 13.97 -11.53 -3.21
N ILE A 57 14.26 -10.91 -4.35
CA ILE A 57 13.62 -9.66 -4.79
C ILE A 57 12.12 -9.87 -4.91
N PHE A 58 11.67 -10.92 -5.62
CA PHE A 58 10.25 -11.20 -5.80
C PHE A 58 9.55 -11.47 -4.47
N THR A 59 10.11 -12.29 -3.59
CA THR A 59 9.53 -12.57 -2.27
C THR A 59 9.40 -11.30 -1.43
N LYS A 60 10.42 -10.43 -1.42
CA LYS A 60 10.35 -9.17 -0.67
C LYS A 60 9.35 -8.18 -1.29
N VAL A 61 9.27 -8.11 -2.62
CA VAL A 61 8.28 -7.29 -3.33
C VAL A 61 6.86 -7.80 -3.05
N GLU A 62 6.62 -9.10 -3.12
CA GLU A 62 5.33 -9.72 -2.77
C GLU A 62 4.90 -9.35 -1.35
N GLY A 63 5.80 -9.49 -0.38
CA GLY A 63 5.54 -9.09 1.00
C GLY A 63 5.19 -7.60 1.13
N ILE A 64 5.88 -6.73 0.39
CA ILE A 64 5.55 -5.29 0.33
C ILE A 64 4.14 -5.06 -0.20
N LEU A 65 3.77 -5.67 -1.33
CA LEU A 65 2.45 -5.49 -1.94
C LEU A 65 1.32 -6.02 -1.03
N ASN A 66 1.57 -7.12 -0.33
CA ASN A 66 0.59 -7.76 0.55
C ASN A 66 0.55 -7.15 1.96
N SER A 67 1.51 -6.29 2.31
CA SER A 67 1.48 -5.49 3.56
C SER A 67 0.61 -4.23 3.48
N ARG A 68 0.04 -3.90 2.30
CA ARG A 68 -0.69 -2.65 2.10
C ARG A 68 -1.97 -2.56 2.96
N PRO A 69 -2.25 -1.43 3.64
CA PRO A 69 -3.47 -1.20 4.40
C PRO A 69 -4.67 -1.05 3.47
N ILE A 70 -5.71 -1.84 3.70
CA ILE A 70 -6.99 -1.76 2.99
C ILE A 70 -7.97 -0.90 3.79
N MET A 71 -8.18 -1.25 5.06
CA MET A 71 -9.13 -0.56 5.94
C MET A 71 -8.76 -0.74 7.42
N PRO A 72 -9.31 0.06 8.34
CA PRO A 72 -9.11 -0.14 9.78
C PRO A 72 -9.71 -1.47 10.23
N LEU A 73 -8.99 -2.23 11.05
CA LEU A 73 -9.48 -3.51 11.57
C LEU A 73 -10.44 -3.33 12.76
N SER A 74 -10.29 -2.22 13.49
CA SER A 74 -10.99 -1.96 14.74
C SER A 74 -11.48 -0.52 14.84
N SER A 75 -12.68 -0.36 15.41
CA SER A 75 -13.22 0.95 15.78
C SER A 75 -12.59 1.48 17.08
N SER A 76 -11.84 0.66 17.83
CA SER A 76 -11.23 1.04 19.12
C SER A 76 -10.24 2.20 18.98
N PRO A 77 -10.40 3.32 19.72
CA PRO A 77 -9.52 4.50 19.64
C PRO A 77 -8.03 4.25 19.89
N ASP A 78 -7.69 3.16 20.57
CA ASP A 78 -6.31 2.80 20.91
C ASP A 78 -5.67 1.82 19.93
N ASP A 79 -6.44 1.31 18.98
CA ASP A 79 -5.99 0.36 17.98
C ASP A 79 -5.73 1.07 16.64
N LEU A 80 -4.53 0.90 16.08
CA LEU A 80 -4.16 1.43 14.77
C LEU A 80 -3.99 0.31 13.73
N GLU A 81 -4.41 -0.91 14.04
CA GLU A 81 -4.33 -2.03 13.12
C GLU A 81 -5.23 -1.83 11.90
N THR A 82 -4.71 -2.29 10.77
CA THR A 82 -5.40 -2.24 9.48
C THR A 82 -5.44 -3.63 8.89
N LEU A 83 -6.58 -3.94 8.27
CA LEU A 83 -6.72 -5.10 7.42
C LEU A 83 -5.79 -4.93 6.21
N THR A 84 -5.04 -5.97 5.90
CA THR A 84 -4.12 -6.04 4.76
C THR A 84 -4.36 -7.32 3.99
N PRO A 85 -3.94 -7.43 2.71
CA PRO A 85 -3.99 -8.70 1.98
C PRO A 85 -3.30 -9.85 2.73
N GLY A 86 -2.23 -9.56 3.46
CA GLY A 86 -1.54 -10.53 4.32
C GLY A 86 -2.46 -11.24 5.31
N HIS A 87 -3.47 -10.55 5.87
CA HIS A 87 -4.43 -11.17 6.77
C HIS A 87 -5.24 -12.28 6.10
N PHE A 88 -5.58 -12.12 4.82
CA PHE A 88 -6.29 -13.16 4.06
C PHE A 88 -5.38 -14.31 3.65
N LEU A 89 -4.09 -14.05 3.43
CA LEU A 89 -3.13 -15.05 2.96
C LEU A 89 -2.57 -15.91 4.10
N ILE A 90 -2.21 -15.29 5.24
CA ILE A 90 -1.51 -15.94 6.34
C ILE A 90 -2.15 -15.73 7.72
N GLY A 91 -3.33 -15.07 7.78
CA GLY A 91 -4.05 -14.82 9.02
C GLY A 91 -3.52 -13.67 9.88
N GLN A 92 -2.48 -12.95 9.43
CA GLN A 92 -1.82 -11.88 10.19
C GLN A 92 -1.13 -10.85 9.27
N PRO A 93 -0.74 -9.66 9.77
CA PRO A 93 0.00 -8.69 8.98
C PRO A 93 1.36 -9.23 8.52
N ILE A 94 1.75 -8.95 7.28
CA ILE A 94 3.11 -9.21 6.80
C ILE A 94 4.02 -8.08 7.29
N THR A 95 4.89 -8.40 8.25
CA THR A 95 5.85 -7.45 8.82
C THR A 95 7.28 -7.87 8.51
N ALA A 96 8.11 -6.93 8.05
CA ALA A 96 9.55 -7.12 7.95
C ALA A 96 10.28 -6.62 9.20
N LEU A 97 11.41 -7.25 9.52
CA LEU A 97 12.36 -6.71 10.50
C LEU A 97 12.92 -5.36 9.99
N PRO A 98 13.13 -4.37 10.87
CA PRO A 98 13.81 -3.14 10.49
C PRO A 98 15.21 -3.43 9.93
N GLU A 99 15.46 -3.02 8.69
CA GLU A 99 16.78 -3.06 8.06
C GLU A 99 17.39 -1.66 8.03
N PRO A 100 18.73 -1.51 8.08
CA PRO A 100 19.39 -0.22 7.92
C PRO A 100 18.99 0.46 6.62
N ASP A 101 18.68 1.76 6.68
CA ASP A 101 18.40 2.57 5.50
C ASP A 101 19.69 2.79 4.71
N LEU A 102 19.66 2.40 3.43
CA LEU A 102 20.79 2.52 2.50
C LEU A 102 20.52 3.53 1.38
N SER A 103 19.40 4.28 1.46
CA SER A 103 18.96 5.20 0.41
C SER A 103 19.98 6.29 0.08
N ASP A 104 20.73 6.75 1.09
CA ASP A 104 21.74 7.80 0.95
C ASP A 104 23.17 7.26 0.76
N VAL A 105 23.34 5.94 0.67
CA VAL A 105 24.66 5.33 0.51
C VAL A 105 24.96 5.14 -0.99
N PRO A 106 26.03 5.75 -1.53
CA PRO A 106 26.51 5.54 -2.89
C PRO A 106 26.67 4.04 -3.20
N SER A 107 26.18 3.63 -4.37
CA SER A 107 26.14 2.24 -4.81
C SER A 107 27.51 1.54 -4.84
N ASN A 108 28.59 2.30 -5.07
CA ASN A 108 29.96 1.80 -5.05
C ASN A 108 30.48 1.45 -3.63
N ARG A 109 29.77 1.88 -2.57
CA ARG A 109 30.07 1.54 -1.17
C ARG A 109 29.21 0.39 -0.64
N LEU A 110 28.33 -0.16 -1.47
CA LEU A 110 27.42 -1.24 -1.10
C LEU A 110 27.94 -2.59 -1.61
N ASN A 111 27.98 -3.58 -0.73
CA ASN A 111 28.18 -4.97 -1.12
C ASN A 111 26.94 -5.51 -1.86
N ARG A 112 27.04 -6.71 -2.44
CA ARG A 112 25.99 -7.28 -3.30
C ARG A 112 24.62 -7.37 -2.61
N TRP A 113 24.58 -7.84 -1.37
CA TRP A 113 23.34 -7.92 -0.59
C TRP A 113 22.77 -6.55 -0.25
N GLN A 114 23.63 -5.60 0.10
CA GLN A 114 23.25 -4.22 0.38
C GLN A 114 22.68 -3.52 -0.87
N GLN A 115 23.19 -3.82 -2.07
CA GLN A 115 22.62 -3.33 -3.32
C GLN A 115 21.19 -3.84 -3.55
N ILE A 116 20.94 -5.12 -3.28
CA ILE A 116 19.58 -5.69 -3.37
C ILE A 116 18.65 -5.01 -2.37
N ARG A 117 19.12 -4.83 -1.13
CA ARG A 117 18.37 -4.15 -0.08
C ARG A 117 18.03 -2.70 -0.46
N GLU A 118 19.02 -1.93 -0.93
CA GLU A 118 18.83 -0.55 -1.41
C GLU A 118 17.76 -0.52 -2.51
N ARG A 119 17.79 -1.45 -3.47
CA ARG A 119 16.75 -1.52 -4.51
C ARG A 119 15.36 -1.87 -4.00
N ILE A 120 15.26 -2.68 -2.97
CA ILE A 120 13.97 -3.01 -2.34
C ILE A 120 13.44 -1.81 -1.54
N GLN A 121 14.31 -1.05 -0.88
CA GLN A 121 13.95 0.22 -0.23
C GLN A 121 13.51 1.27 -1.26
N TYR A 122 14.20 1.34 -2.40
CA TYR A 122 13.80 2.17 -3.53
C TYR A 122 12.42 1.76 -4.05
N PHE A 123 12.19 0.46 -4.34
CA PHE A 123 10.88 -0.05 -4.75
C PHE A 123 9.79 0.30 -3.74
N TRP A 124 10.03 0.09 -2.44
CA TRP A 124 9.11 0.44 -1.36
C TRP A 124 8.74 1.92 -1.38
N SER A 125 9.73 2.81 -1.44
CA SER A 125 9.46 4.26 -1.41
C SER A 125 8.58 4.71 -2.58
N ARG A 126 8.82 4.15 -3.78
CA ARG A 126 8.04 4.41 -4.98
C ARG A 126 6.64 3.80 -4.93
N TRP A 127 6.53 2.53 -4.51
CA TRP A 127 5.24 1.85 -4.32
C TRP A 127 4.37 2.55 -3.30
N LYS A 128 4.92 2.91 -2.13
CA LYS A 128 4.23 3.68 -1.10
C LYS A 128 3.68 4.98 -1.69
N ALA A 129 4.49 5.73 -2.43
CA ALA A 129 4.06 6.98 -3.05
C ALA A 129 2.94 6.77 -4.09
N GLU A 130 3.05 5.78 -4.99
CA GLU A 130 2.00 5.48 -5.97
C GLU A 130 0.72 4.99 -5.30
N TYR A 131 0.81 4.11 -4.30
CA TYR A 131 -0.34 3.62 -3.55
C TYR A 131 -1.09 4.76 -2.85
N LEU A 132 -0.37 5.62 -2.13
CA LEU A 132 -0.94 6.79 -1.47
C LEU A 132 -1.56 7.77 -2.48
N SER A 133 -0.94 7.92 -3.66
CA SER A 133 -1.47 8.76 -4.73
C SER A 133 -2.78 8.21 -5.28
N ASN A 134 -2.87 6.88 -5.47
CA ASN A 134 -4.09 6.21 -5.91
C ASN A 134 -5.23 6.33 -4.88
N LEU A 135 -4.92 6.19 -3.59
CA LEU A 135 -5.88 6.47 -2.52
C LEU A 135 -6.31 7.96 -2.47
N GLN A 136 -5.45 8.87 -2.91
CA GLN A 136 -5.76 10.30 -3.02
C GLN A 136 -6.53 10.68 -4.29
N VAL A 137 -6.70 9.78 -5.27
CA VAL A 137 -7.48 10.08 -6.47
C VAL A 137 -8.94 10.27 -6.06
N ARG A 138 -9.25 11.52 -5.73
CA ARG A 138 -10.58 12.02 -5.45
C ARG A 138 -11.49 11.57 -6.58
N GLN A 139 -12.58 10.90 -6.22
CA GLN A 139 -13.76 10.73 -7.05
C GLN A 139 -13.97 12.02 -7.86
N LYS A 140 -13.74 11.93 -9.18
CA LYS A 140 -13.76 13.05 -10.14
C LYS A 140 -14.77 14.10 -9.71
N TRP A 141 -14.33 15.30 -9.33
CA TRP A 141 -14.99 16.63 -9.28
C TRP A 141 -16.53 16.75 -9.12
N VAL A 142 -17.22 15.74 -8.59
CA VAL A 142 -18.70 15.65 -8.58
C VAL A 142 -19.23 15.70 -7.15
N LYS A 143 -18.42 15.45 -6.12
CA LYS A 143 -18.81 15.55 -4.71
C LYS A 143 -17.77 16.32 -3.89
N LYS A 144 -18.22 17.24 -3.02
CA LYS A 144 -17.39 17.79 -1.93
C LYS A 144 -16.84 16.60 -1.13
N SER A 145 -15.52 16.48 -0.97
CA SER A 145 -14.99 15.44 -0.08
C SER A 145 -15.50 15.72 1.33
N SER A 146 -15.93 14.68 2.03
CA SER A 146 -16.27 14.78 3.44
C SER A 146 -15.07 15.33 4.21
N ASN A 147 -15.33 16.22 5.17
CA ASN A 147 -14.33 16.63 6.13
C ASN A 147 -13.86 15.40 6.93
N LEU A 148 -12.57 15.38 7.26
CA LEU A 148 -12.02 14.42 8.23
C LEU A 148 -12.74 14.53 9.57
N ARG A 149 -13.00 13.40 10.22
CA ARG A 149 -13.73 13.32 11.49
C ARG A 149 -12.84 12.77 12.59
N ILE A 150 -13.21 13.09 13.84
CA ILE A 150 -12.60 12.46 15.01
C ILE A 150 -12.90 10.95 14.95
N GLY A 151 -11.87 10.13 15.14
CA GLY A 151 -11.94 8.68 15.06
C GLY A 151 -11.44 8.09 13.74
N ASP A 152 -11.35 8.88 12.67
CA ASP A 152 -10.87 8.38 11.36
C ASP A 152 -9.41 7.92 11.47
N VAL A 153 -9.13 6.72 10.93
CA VAL A 153 -7.76 6.23 10.75
C VAL A 153 -7.25 6.72 9.40
N VAL A 154 -6.06 7.31 9.42
CA VAL A 154 -5.45 7.99 8.30
C VAL A 154 -4.02 7.50 8.05
N LEU A 155 -3.61 7.50 6.78
CA LEU A 155 -2.22 7.40 6.36
C LEU A 155 -1.58 8.79 6.33
N LEU A 156 -0.37 8.90 6.89
CA LEU A 156 0.39 10.14 6.99
C LEU A 156 1.47 10.21 5.89
N LEU A 157 1.44 11.26 5.07
CA LEU A 157 2.35 11.37 3.90
C LEU A 157 3.85 11.56 4.25
N ASP A 158 4.16 12.20 5.38
CA ASP A 158 5.51 12.73 5.67
C ASP A 158 6.46 11.75 6.40
N PHE A 159 6.11 10.47 6.58
CA PHE A 159 6.93 9.55 7.37
C PHE A 159 7.82 8.66 6.51
N ASN A 160 9.13 8.70 6.79
CA ASN A 160 10.10 7.73 6.27
C ASN A 160 10.13 6.50 7.18
N LEU A 161 9.27 5.52 6.88
CA LEU A 161 9.23 4.24 7.59
C LEU A 161 9.88 3.12 6.77
N PRO A 162 10.46 2.10 7.43
CA PRO A 162 10.98 0.91 6.77
C PRO A 162 9.94 0.23 5.86
N PRO A 163 10.37 -0.57 4.87
CA PRO A 163 9.47 -1.37 4.04
C PRO A 163 8.44 -2.14 4.87
N THR A 164 7.22 -2.27 4.36
CA THR A 164 6.05 -2.91 5.00
C THR A 164 5.44 -2.17 6.19
N ARG A 165 6.05 -1.09 6.67
CA ARG A 165 5.49 -0.27 7.76
C ARG A 165 4.82 0.98 7.22
N TRP A 166 3.51 1.03 7.40
CA TRP A 166 2.70 2.15 6.95
C TRP A 166 2.52 3.19 8.05
N PRO A 167 2.64 4.49 7.75
CA PRO A 167 2.53 5.53 8.75
C PRO A 167 1.07 5.79 9.05
N LEU A 168 0.54 5.04 10.01
CA LEU A 168 -0.86 5.12 10.43
C LEU A 168 -1.02 6.04 11.63
N GLY A 169 -2.18 6.67 11.70
CA GLY A 169 -2.60 7.44 12.86
C GLY A 169 -4.11 7.61 12.91
N ARG A 170 -4.61 8.03 14.06
CA ARG A 170 -6.02 8.26 14.30
C ARG A 170 -6.29 9.72 14.65
N ILE A 171 -7.30 10.31 14.06
CA ILE A 171 -7.68 11.69 14.35
C ILE A 171 -8.33 11.76 15.72
N ILE A 172 -7.75 12.55 16.61
CA ILE A 172 -8.27 12.77 17.96
C ILE A 172 -8.93 14.14 18.11
N ALA A 173 -8.61 15.10 17.23
CA ALA A 173 -9.26 16.41 17.20
C ALA A 173 -9.21 17.02 15.80
N THR A 174 -10.27 17.74 15.43
CA THR A 174 -10.37 18.50 14.18
C THR A 174 -10.40 19.99 14.49
N HIS A 175 -9.67 20.78 13.70
CA HIS A 175 -9.60 22.24 13.83
C HIS A 175 -10.17 22.87 12.55
N PRO A 176 -11.50 23.08 12.48
CA PRO A 176 -12.14 23.73 11.34
C PRO A 176 -11.84 25.24 11.31
N GLY A 177 -11.81 25.82 10.10
CA GLY A 177 -11.80 27.27 9.92
C GLY A 177 -13.19 27.88 10.02
N ASP A 178 -13.29 29.19 9.79
CA ASP A 178 -14.57 29.94 9.85
C ASP A 178 -15.62 29.45 8.83
N ASP A 179 -15.18 28.79 7.76
CA ASP A 179 -16.01 28.15 6.75
C ASP A 179 -16.38 26.69 7.08
N ASN A 180 -16.08 26.23 8.30
CA ASN A 180 -16.29 24.87 8.79
C ASN A 180 -15.52 23.79 8.00
N ILE A 181 -14.47 24.15 7.27
CA ILE A 181 -13.59 23.21 6.56
C ILE A 181 -12.43 22.82 7.46
N VAL A 182 -12.21 21.51 7.63
CA VAL A 182 -11.12 20.97 8.46
C VAL A 182 -9.80 21.08 7.70
N ARG A 183 -9.01 22.10 8.03
CA ARG A 183 -7.67 22.33 7.46
C ARG A 183 -6.55 21.74 8.30
N VAL A 184 -6.77 21.61 9.61
CA VAL A 184 -5.78 21.10 10.55
C VAL A 184 -6.42 20.02 11.42
N VAL A 185 -5.69 18.94 11.67
CA VAL A 185 -6.11 17.84 12.54
C VAL A 185 -5.01 17.52 13.55
N THR A 186 -5.42 17.05 14.71
CA THR A 186 -4.52 16.42 15.69
C THR A 186 -4.64 14.91 15.53
N VAL A 187 -3.51 14.26 15.26
CA VAL A 187 -3.41 12.83 14.98
C VAL A 187 -2.57 12.15 16.05
N LYS A 188 -3.07 11.05 16.60
CA LYS A 188 -2.34 10.13 17.48
C LYS A 188 -1.74 9.03 16.63
N THR A 189 -0.43 8.87 16.67
CA THR A 189 0.29 7.74 16.06
C THR A 189 0.91 6.88 17.16
N SER A 190 1.50 5.75 16.80
CA SER A 190 2.25 4.92 17.75
C SER A 190 3.46 5.61 18.38
N HIS A 191 3.92 6.73 17.81
CA HIS A 191 5.12 7.46 18.25
C HIS A 191 4.77 8.72 19.05
N GLY A 192 3.51 9.15 19.07
CA GLY A 192 3.08 10.36 19.76
C GLY A 192 1.89 11.04 19.10
N THR A 193 1.58 12.24 19.60
CA THR A 193 0.48 13.07 19.10
C THR A 193 1.01 14.29 18.37
N TYR A 194 0.52 14.54 17.16
CA TYR A 194 1.01 15.62 16.30
C TYR A 194 -0.15 16.44 15.70
N LYS A 195 0.04 17.76 15.58
CA LYS A 195 -0.82 18.61 14.75
C LYS A 195 -0.29 18.65 13.32
N ARG A 196 -1.16 18.42 12.34
CA ARG A 196 -0.78 18.35 10.91
C ARG A 196 -1.89 18.91 10.01
N PRO A 197 -1.53 19.42 8.82
CA PRO A 197 -2.51 19.81 7.81
C PRO A 197 -3.33 18.59 7.34
N SER A 198 -4.64 18.77 7.12
CA SER A 198 -5.53 17.72 6.60
C SER A 198 -5.13 17.24 5.21
N VAL A 199 -4.52 18.11 4.40
CA VAL A 199 -3.99 17.76 3.06
C VAL A 199 -2.87 16.71 3.10
N LYS A 200 -2.24 16.48 4.25
CA LYS A 200 -1.21 15.46 4.45
C LYS A 200 -1.74 14.15 5.03
N MET A 201 -3.07 14.04 5.13
CA MET A 201 -3.78 12.88 5.66
C MET A 201 -4.61 12.24 4.56
N ILE A 202 -4.56 10.92 4.51
CA ILE A 202 -5.37 10.12 3.59
C ILE A 202 -6.26 9.23 4.46
N PRO A 203 -7.58 9.46 4.51
CA PRO A 203 -8.48 8.59 5.26
C PRO A 203 -8.50 7.19 4.65
N LEU A 204 -8.49 6.17 5.52
CA LEU A 204 -8.78 4.79 5.13
C LEU A 204 -10.28 4.57 5.34
N THR A 205 -11.09 5.01 4.38
CA THR A 205 -12.55 4.90 4.45
C THR A 205 -13.09 3.67 3.74
N LEU A 206 -14.15 3.07 4.28
CA LEU A 206 -14.87 1.93 3.67
C LEU A 206 -15.46 2.25 2.29
N GLU A 207 -15.71 3.53 1.98
CA GLU A 207 -16.29 3.97 0.71
C GLU A 207 -15.34 3.79 -0.48
N ASP A 208 -14.02 3.70 -0.23
CA ASP A 208 -13.00 3.60 -1.28
C ASP A 208 -12.94 2.20 -1.93
N ILE A 209 -13.59 1.20 -1.31
CA ILE A 209 -13.61 -0.20 -1.80
C ILE A 209 -14.71 -0.43 -2.84
N HIS A 210 -15.74 0.42 -2.90
CA HIS A 210 -16.86 0.29 -3.85
C HIS A 210 -16.62 0.94 -5.21
N ALA A 211 -15.39 1.39 -5.49
CA ALA A 211 -15.01 2.05 -6.74
C ALA A 211 -14.13 1.20 -7.68
N GLU A 212 -13.95 -0.09 -7.39
CA GLU A 212 -13.33 -1.07 -8.31
C GLU A 212 -14.36 -1.94 -9.03
#